data_AF-A0A133NLC7-F1
#
_entry.id   AF-A0A133NLC7-F1
#
_cell.length_a   1.000
_cell.length_b   1.000
_cell.length_c   1.000
_cell.angle_alpha   90.00
_cell.angle_beta   90.00
_cell.angle_gamma   90.00
#
_symmetry.space_group_name_H-M   'P 1'
#
loop_
_entity.id
_entity.type
_entity.pdbx_description
1 polymer ?
#
loop_
_entity_poly.entity_id
_entity_poly.type
_entity_poly.pdbx_seq_one_letter_code
_entity_poly.pdbx_strand_id
1 'polypeptide(L)'
;MIKLLRIKAYHKTEKRMYKVAIMNWESQQITVFDKEKELKNFHFCEVSILERSPYTVLENDKYRAIFKGDFLIATLGEERRVSGVVKRQKCGLWILENKKTKLEIPLSFLFKEEWKIKNLNNSLIYFQRKK
;
A
#
# COMPACT_ATOMS: atom_id res chain seq x y z
N MET A 1 -8.42 -18.78 16.16
CA MET A 1 -7.68 -18.50 14.91
C MET A 1 -7.59 -16.98 14.73
N ILE A 2 -6.45 -16.37 15.04
CA ILE A 2 -6.27 -14.91 14.87
C ILE A 2 -6.19 -14.63 13.37
N LYS A 3 -7.24 -14.01 12.81
CA LYS A 3 -7.27 -13.61 11.41
C LYS A 3 -6.23 -12.50 11.24
N LEU A 4 -5.07 -12.85 10.67
CA LEU A 4 -3.98 -11.90 10.43
C LEU A 4 -4.54 -10.70 9.65
N LEU A 5 -4.54 -9.52 10.26
CA LEU A 5 -5.00 -8.31 9.60
C LEU A 5 -4.10 -8.08 8.38
N ARG A 6 -4.70 -8.01 7.19
CA ARG A 6 -4.00 -7.73 5.93
C ARG A 6 -3.69 -6.24 5.83
N ILE A 7 -3.01 -5.70 6.83
CA ILE A 7 -2.80 -4.27 7.05
C ILE A 7 -1.34 -4.03 7.41
N LYS A 8 -0.80 -2.92 6.93
CA LYS A 8 0.48 -2.37 7.41
C LYS A 8 0.24 -1.01 8.05
N ALA A 9 1.14 -0.61 8.94
CA ALA A 9 1.14 0.72 9.53
C ALA A 9 2.44 1.45 9.15
N TYR A 10 2.33 2.68 8.66
CA TYR A 10 3.46 3.57 8.49
C TYR A 10 3.54 4.52 9.68
N HIS A 11 4.59 4.41 10.49
CA HIS A 11 4.81 5.34 11.59
C HIS A 11 5.37 6.67 11.06
N LYS A 12 4.71 7.79 11.39
CA LYS A 12 5.02 9.12 10.82
C LYS A 12 6.37 9.65 11.28
N THR A 13 6.66 9.60 12.58
CA THR A 13 7.91 10.09 13.17
C THR A 13 9.10 9.21 12.82
N GLU A 14 9.01 7.90 13.09
CA GLU A 14 10.06 6.94 12.76
C GLU A 14 10.26 6.68 11.25
N LYS A 15 9.34 7.17 10.41
CA LYS A 15 9.33 6.96 8.95
C LYS A 15 9.47 5.49 8.54
N ARG A 16 8.83 4.59 9.30
CA ARG A 16 9.02 3.15 9.17
C ARG A 16 7.71 2.39 8.93
N MET A 17 7.80 1.32 8.15
CA MET A 17 6.69 0.39 7.90
C MET A 17 6.70 -0.76 8.90
N TYR A 18 5.53 -1.07 9.44
CA TYR A 18 5.28 -2.14 10.38
C TYR A 18 4.18 -3.09 9.89
N LYS A 19 4.29 -4.38 10.25
CA LYS A 19 3.20 -5.35 10.10
C LYS A 19 2.29 -5.23 11.31
N VAL A 20 0.98 -5.14 11.07
CA VAL A 20 -0.01 -4.99 12.14
C VAL A 20 -0.38 -6.37 12.69
N ALA A 21 -0.31 -6.51 14.01
CA ALA A 21 -0.77 -7.69 14.73
C ALA A 21 -2.26 -7.55 15.08
N ILE A 22 -2.62 -6.44 15.74
CA ILE A 22 -3.95 -6.18 16.30
C ILE A 22 -4.27 -4.68 16.16
N MET A 23 -5.54 -4.35 15.96
CA MET A 23 -6.06 -2.98 16.07
C MET A 23 -7.20 -2.98 17.10
N ASN A 24 -7.13 -2.06 18.05
CA ASN A 24 -8.20 -1.82 19.00
C ASN A 24 -8.81 -0.43 18.73
N TRP A 25 -10.06 -0.41 18.26
CA TRP A 25 -10.76 0.83 17.94
C TRP A 25 -11.24 1.59 19.17
N GLU A 26 -11.56 0.89 20.25
CA GLU A 26 -12.02 1.48 21.51
C GLU A 26 -10.89 2.26 22.18
N SER A 27 -9.70 1.64 22.27
CA SER A 27 -8.51 2.31 22.83
C SER A 27 -7.73 3.15 21.81
N GLN A 28 -8.15 3.16 20.53
CA GLN A 28 -7.45 3.79 19.41
C GLN A 28 -5.97 3.40 19.27
N GLN A 29 -5.65 2.15 19.62
CA GLN A 29 -4.29 1.62 19.59
C GLN A 29 -4.09 0.59 18.48
N ILE A 30 -2.87 0.54 17.97
CA ILE A 30 -2.40 -0.46 17.03
C ILE A 30 -1.19 -1.18 17.58
N THR A 31 -1.27 -2.51 17.63
CA THR A 31 -0.14 -3.37 17.99
C THR A 31 0.54 -3.85 16.71
N VAL A 32 1.86 -3.74 16.66
CA VAL A 32 2.67 -4.09 15.49
C VAL A 32 3.84 -5.01 15.84
N PHE A 33 4.36 -5.73 14.85
CA PHE A 33 5.59 -6.50 14.98
C PHE A 33 6.81 -5.65 14.64
N ASP A 34 7.76 -5.54 15.57
CA ASP A 34 9.10 -4.99 15.31
C ASP A 34 10.02 -6.05 14.67
N LYS A 35 11.20 -5.63 14.21
CA LYS A 35 12.25 -6.46 13.57
C LYS A 35 12.68 -7.62 14.46
N GLU A 36 12.67 -7.42 15.77
CA GLU A 36 13.05 -8.40 16.79
C GLU A 36 11.88 -9.31 17.19
N LYS A 37 10.76 -9.26 16.46
CA LYS A 37 9.49 -9.96 16.75
C LYS A 37 8.81 -9.52 18.05
N GLU A 38 9.31 -8.48 18.70
CA GLU A 38 8.63 -7.82 19.80
C GLU A 38 7.37 -7.09 19.32
N LEU A 39 6.39 -6.99 20.21
CA LEU A 39 5.16 -6.25 19.98
C LEU A 39 5.35 -4.81 20.47
N LYS A 40 5.05 -3.85 19.60
CA LYS A 40 4.97 -2.42 19.95
C LYS A 40 3.55 -1.91 19.78
N ASN A 41 3.14 -1.02 20.68
CA ASN A 41 1.86 -0.34 20.59
C ASN A 41 2.07 1.10 20.16
N PHE A 42 1.25 1.57 19.24
CA PHE A 42 1.18 2.96 18.82
C PHE A 42 -0.26 3.44 18.91
N HIS A 43 -0.46 4.74 19.06
CA HIS A 43 -1.75 5.37 18.87
C HIS A 43 -2.06 5.52 17.38
N PHE A 44 -3.33 5.46 16.98
CA PHE A 44 -3.73 5.65 15.58
C PHE A 44 -3.29 6.99 14.99
N CYS A 45 -3.14 8.03 15.81
CA CYS A 45 -2.67 9.34 15.34
C CYS A 45 -1.20 9.32 14.90
N GLU A 46 -0.39 8.39 15.40
CA GLU A 46 1.05 8.27 15.12
C GLU A 46 1.31 7.55 13.80
N VAL A 47 0.34 6.78 13.32
CA VAL A 47 0.48 5.92 12.15
C VAL A 47 -0.47 6.30 11.01
N SER A 48 -0.09 5.90 9.80
CA SER A 48 -1.00 5.80 8.66
C SER A 48 -1.30 4.33 8.39
N ILE A 49 -2.56 3.94 8.49
CA ILE A 49 -3.03 2.58 8.24
C ILE A 49 -3.14 2.33 6.73
N LEU A 50 -2.46 1.29 6.26
CA LEU A 50 -2.41 0.89 4.85
C LEU A 50 -3.11 -0.45 4.68
N GLU A 51 -4.28 -0.41 4.08
CA GLU A 51 -5.04 -1.61 3.74
C GLU A 51 -4.41 -2.34 2.54
N ARG A 52 -4.31 -3.66 2.61
CA ARG A 52 -3.91 -4.51 1.48
C ARG A 52 -5.04 -4.61 0.46
N SER A 53 -4.73 -4.34 -0.80
CA SER A 53 -5.62 -4.63 -1.93
C SER A 53 -5.70 -6.15 -2.21
N PRO A 54 -6.69 -6.64 -2.97
CA PRO A 54 -6.73 -8.04 -3.37
C PRO A 54 -5.61 -8.44 -4.35
N TYR A 55 -4.85 -7.47 -4.87
CA TYR A 55 -3.85 -7.70 -5.92
C TYR A 55 -2.43 -7.91 -5.39
N THR A 56 -1.65 -8.65 -6.16
CA THR A 56 -0.22 -8.90 -5.94
C THR A 56 0.53 -8.74 -7.25
N VAL A 57 1.77 -8.28 -7.18
CA VAL A 57 2.68 -8.19 -8.34
C VAL A 57 3.84 -9.14 -8.16
N LEU A 58 4.29 -9.77 -9.24
CA LEU A 58 5.52 -10.56 -9.24
C LEU A 58 6.70 -9.61 -9.43
N GLU A 59 7.59 -9.53 -8.44
CA GLU A 59 8.80 -8.72 -8.51
C GLU A 59 9.98 -9.52 -7.93
N ASN A 60 11.02 -9.75 -8.75
CA ASN A 60 12.19 -10.57 -8.41
C ASN A 60 11.78 -11.95 -7.86
N ASP A 61 10.94 -12.67 -8.62
CA ASP A 61 10.40 -13.99 -8.29
C ASP A 61 9.60 -14.09 -6.99
N LYS A 62 9.18 -12.94 -6.43
CA LYS A 62 8.39 -12.87 -5.20
C LYS A 62 7.10 -12.10 -5.42
N TYR A 63 5.98 -12.72 -5.04
CA TYR A 63 4.69 -12.05 -5.02
C TYR A 63 4.65 -11.00 -3.90
N ARG A 64 4.49 -9.73 -4.29
CA ARG A 64 4.35 -8.60 -3.37
C ARG A 64 2.92 -8.09 -3.40
N ALA A 65 2.32 -8.03 -2.22
CA ALA A 65 1.00 -7.43 -2.05
C ALA A 65 1.05 -5.92 -2.31
N ILE A 66 0.03 -5.42 -3.01
CA ILE A 66 -0.19 -3.98 -3.19
C ILE A 66 -1.05 -3.45 -2.04
N PHE A 67 -0.66 -2.32 -1.48
CA PHE A 67 -1.37 -1.64 -0.40
C PHE A 67 -1.89 -0.27 -0.84
N LYS A 68 -2.94 0.21 -0.16
CA LYS A 68 -3.37 1.61 -0.23
C LYS A 68 -2.16 2.53 0.04
N GLY A 69 -1.96 3.53 -0.81
CA GLY A 69 -0.86 4.47 -0.73
C GLY A 69 0.43 4.03 -1.43
N ASP A 70 0.52 2.79 -1.95
CA ASP A 70 1.63 2.39 -2.82
C ASP A 70 1.63 3.21 -4.11
N PHE A 71 2.82 3.53 -4.61
CA PHE A 71 2.97 4.15 -5.92
C PHE A 71 3.31 3.08 -6.96
N LEU A 72 2.45 2.94 -7.98
CA LEU A 72 2.65 1.97 -9.05
C LEU A 72 3.03 2.67 -10.35
N ILE A 73 3.85 2.00 -11.14
CA ILE A 73 4.04 2.28 -12.55
C ILE A 73 3.51 1.05 -13.30
N ALA A 74 2.57 1.24 -14.20
CA ALA A 74 2.08 0.20 -15.09
C ALA A 74 2.46 0.54 -16.53
N THR A 75 2.96 -0.46 -17.26
CA THR A 75 3.35 -0.35 -18.66
C THR A 75 2.69 -1.43 -19.52
N LEU A 76 2.20 -1.05 -20.70
CA LEU A 76 1.65 -1.96 -21.70
C LEU A 76 2.33 -1.67 -23.06
N GLY A 77 3.07 -2.65 -23.58
CA GLY A 77 3.97 -2.42 -24.70
C GLY A 77 5.06 -1.39 -24.37
N GLU A 78 5.59 -0.72 -25.41
CA GLU A 78 6.69 0.24 -25.27
C GLU A 78 6.20 1.67 -24.98
N GLU A 79 5.01 2.04 -25.44
CA GLU A 79 4.55 3.43 -25.43
C GLU A 79 3.57 3.75 -24.28
N ARG A 80 2.77 2.77 -23.84
CA ARG A 80 1.71 3.06 -22.85
C ARG A 80 2.25 2.91 -21.45
N ARG A 81 2.37 4.04 -20.76
CA ARG A 81 2.80 4.08 -19.36
C ARG A 81 1.85 4.95 -18.54
N VAL A 82 1.33 4.36 -17.47
CA VAL A 82 0.54 5.06 -16.46
C VAL A 82 1.21 4.90 -15.09
N SER A 83 1.05 5.90 -14.23
CA SER A 83 1.57 5.83 -12.87
C SER A 83 0.69 6.62 -11.94
N GLY A 84 0.66 6.22 -10.67
CA GLY A 84 -0.21 6.85 -9.69
C GLY A 84 -0.11 6.21 -8.31
N VAL A 85 -0.92 6.71 -7.38
CA VAL A 85 -1.04 6.19 -6.03
C VAL A 85 -2.27 5.29 -5.93
N VAL A 86 -2.10 4.13 -5.30
CA VAL A 86 -3.20 3.19 -5.07
C VAL A 86 -4.17 3.77 -4.03
N LYS A 87 -5.44 3.81 -4.38
CA LYS A 87 -6.52 4.20 -3.49
C LYS A 87 -7.65 3.20 -3.48
N ARG A 88 -8.42 3.24 -2.39
CA ARG A 88 -9.70 2.57 -2.28
C ARG A 88 -10.80 3.63 -2.22
N GLN A 89 -11.70 3.61 -3.19
CA GLN A 89 -12.87 4.50 -3.22
C GLN A 89 -13.92 4.04 -2.19
N LYS A 90 -14.88 4.92 -1.85
CA LYS A 90 -15.96 4.62 -0.88
C LYS A 90 -16.82 3.42 -1.28
N CYS A 91 -17.03 3.22 -2.59
CA CYS A 91 -17.72 2.05 -3.15
C CYS A 91 -16.90 0.74 -3.08
N GLY A 92 -15.68 0.78 -2.51
CA GLY A 92 -14.81 -0.37 -2.34
C GLY A 92 -13.87 -0.64 -3.51
N LEU A 93 -14.01 0.07 -4.63
CA LEU A 93 -13.15 -0.09 -5.81
C LEU A 93 -11.71 0.33 -5.53
N TRP A 94 -10.76 -0.48 -6.01
CA TRP A 94 -9.33 -0.16 -5.96
C TRP A 94 -8.91 0.49 -7.27
N ILE A 95 -8.31 1.68 -7.18
CA ILE A 95 -7.89 2.48 -8.32
C ILE A 95 -6.42 2.87 -8.21
N LEU A 96 -5.80 3.12 -9.36
CA LEU A 96 -4.58 3.89 -9.52
C LEU A 96 -4.95 5.33 -9.83
N GLU A 97 -4.70 6.25 -8.89
CA GLU A 97 -5.02 7.68 -9.04
C GLU A 97 -3.75 8.47 -9.40
N ASN A 98 -3.81 9.23 -10.48
CA ASN A 98 -2.83 10.28 -10.78
C ASN A 98 -3.51 11.65 -10.73
N LYS A 99 -3.29 12.37 -9.64
CA LYS A 99 -3.87 13.71 -9.45
C LYS A 99 -3.40 14.74 -10.47
N LYS A 100 -2.18 14.61 -11.01
CA LYS A 100 -1.64 15.59 -11.97
C LYS A 100 -2.37 15.50 -13.30
N THR A 101 -2.66 14.28 -13.76
CA THR A 101 -3.35 14.03 -15.03
C THR A 101 -4.86 13.80 -14.86
N LYS A 102 -5.38 13.90 -13.62
CA LYS A 102 -6.77 13.56 -13.25
C LYS A 102 -7.19 12.15 -13.70
N LEU A 103 -6.22 11.24 -13.79
CA LEU A 103 -6.45 9.87 -14.24
C LEU A 103 -6.85 9.00 -13.05
N GLU A 104 -7.92 8.23 -13.20
CA GLU A 104 -8.32 7.17 -12.27
C GLU A 104 -8.53 5.88 -13.05
N ILE A 105 -7.69 4.87 -12.83
CA ILE A 105 -7.80 3.57 -13.51
C ILE A 105 -8.09 2.48 -12.48
N PRO A 106 -9.13 1.66 -12.64
CA PRO A 106 -9.36 0.50 -11.79
C PRO A 106 -8.15 -0.46 -11.83
N LEU A 107 -7.67 -0.91 -10.67
CA LEU A 107 -6.59 -1.92 -10.64
C LEU A 107 -7.03 -3.21 -11.35
N SER A 108 -8.31 -3.59 -11.23
CA SER A 108 -8.87 -4.75 -11.94
C SER A 108 -8.63 -4.68 -13.45
N PHE A 109 -8.69 -3.50 -14.05
CA PHE A 109 -8.41 -3.32 -15.47
C PHE A 109 -6.94 -3.58 -15.79
N LEU A 110 -6.01 -2.99 -15.02
CA LEU A 110 -4.56 -3.19 -15.22
C LEU A 110 -4.16 -4.68 -15.14
N PHE A 111 -4.75 -5.43 -14.22
CA PHE A 111 -4.47 -6.85 -14.04
C PHE A 111 -5.14 -7.77 -15.07
N LYS A 112 -6.30 -7.36 -15.64
CA LYS A 112 -6.97 -8.10 -16.71
C LYS A 112 -6.28 -7.93 -18.05
N GLU A 113 -5.80 -6.71 -18.33
CA GLU A 113 -5.14 -6.33 -19.58
C GLU A 113 -3.62 -6.60 -19.55
N GLU A 114 -3.16 -7.48 -18.65
CA GLU A 114 -1.76 -7.94 -18.54
C GLU A 114 -0.70 -6.82 -18.50
N TRP A 115 -1.00 -5.69 -17.86
CA TRP A 115 -0.02 -4.62 -17.70
C TRP A 115 1.16 -5.13 -16.86
N LYS A 116 2.38 -4.79 -17.26
CA LYS A 116 3.56 -4.98 -16.41
C LYS A 116 3.53 -3.93 -15.31
N ILE A 117 3.40 -4.35 -14.05
CA ILE A 117 3.28 -3.45 -12.90
C ILE A 117 4.54 -3.49 -12.05
N LYS A 118 5.15 -2.32 -11.85
CA LYS A 118 6.24 -2.11 -10.88
C LYS A 118 5.69 -1.36 -9.67
N ASN A 119 5.83 -1.96 -8.48
CA ASN A 119 5.45 -1.32 -7.23
C ASN A 119 6.66 -0.62 -6.59
N LEU A 120 6.63 0.71 -6.54
CA LEU A 120 7.69 1.51 -5.91
C LEU A 120 7.51 1.66 -4.39
N ASN A 121 6.65 0.82 -3.81
CA ASN A 121 6.20 0.81 -2.42
C ASN A 121 5.47 2.10 -2.03
N ASN A 122 5.28 2.30 -0.73
CA ASN A 122 4.54 3.43 -0.18
C ASN A 122 5.05 4.77 -0.72
N SER A 123 4.13 5.54 -1.33
CA SER A 123 4.41 6.84 -1.94
C SER A 123 5.03 7.86 -0.98
N LEU A 124 4.65 7.84 0.31
CA LEU A 124 5.22 8.72 1.33
C LEU A 124 6.72 8.46 1.49
N ILE A 125 7.15 7.20 1.44
CA ILE A 125 8.56 6.83 1.55
C ILE A 125 9.29 7.12 0.24
N TYR A 126 8.68 6.76 -0.89
CA TYR A 126 9.28 6.95 -2.21
C TYR A 126 9.61 8.41 -2.50
N PHE A 127 8.67 9.34 -2.26
CA PHE A 127 8.89 10.76 -2.52
C PHE A 127 9.77 11.44 -1.47
N GLN A 128 9.80 10.95 -0.21
CA GLN A 128 10.73 11.46 0.80
C GLN A 128 12.19 11.16 0.45
N ARG A 129 12.49 10.01 -0.16
CA ARG A 129 13.86 9.61 -0.55
C ARG A 129 14.38 10.27 -1.83
N LYS A 130 13.53 11.03 -2.55
CA LYS A 130 13.89 11.72 -3.79
C LYS A 130 14.24 13.20 -3.59
N LYS A 131 14.11 13.72 -2.38
CA LYS A 131 14.57 15.05 -1.98
C LYS A 131 15.95 14.93 -1.37
#